data_AF-A0A367M0S7-F1
#
_entry.id   AF-A0A367M0S7-F1
#
_cell.length_a   1.000
_cell.length_b   1.000
_cell.length_c   1.000
_cell.angle_alpha   90.00
_cell.angle_beta   90.00
_cell.angle_gamma   90.00
#
_symmetry.space_group_name_H-M   'P 1'
#
loop_
_entity.id
_entity.type
_entity.pdbx_description
1 polymer ?
#
loop_
_entity_poly.entity_id
_entity_poly.type
_entity_poly.pdbx_seq_one_letter_code
_entity_poly.pdbx_strand_id
1 'polypeptide(L)'
;IFAFGGSALFATSFYVVQRTSGVRLISDALARFVFWGWQAAIVGMIVSYPLGYTTSKEYAEMEWPLALWMAIVWVVYAYLFFGTIARRKVKHIYVGNWFYGAFIIVTAMVHMVNHALLPVSLGKSYSAYSGATDAMIQWWYGHSVVGFFLTAGFLGMMYYFVPKQAERPVYSYRLSIVHFWALISLYIWAGPHHLHYTALPDWAQSLGMVMSL
;
A
#
# COMPACT_ATOMS: atom_id res chain seq x y z
N ILE A 1 4.09 -8.67 7.36
CA ILE A 1 3.24 -8.00 6.33
C ILE A 1 4.04 -7.71 5.07
N PHE A 2 5.01 -6.80 5.13
CA PHE A 2 5.72 -6.34 3.92
C PHE A 2 6.52 -7.43 3.21
N ALA A 3 7.30 -8.25 3.93
CA ALA A 3 8.09 -9.30 3.28
C ALA A 3 7.24 -10.29 2.48
N PHE A 4 6.33 -11.03 3.13
CA PHE A 4 5.46 -12.00 2.48
C PHE A 4 4.41 -11.33 1.56
N GLY A 5 3.57 -10.48 2.14
CA GLY A 5 2.45 -9.86 1.42
C GLY A 5 2.93 -8.93 0.30
N GLY A 6 3.97 -8.14 0.54
CA GLY A 6 4.55 -7.27 -0.48
C GLY A 6 5.15 -8.07 -1.63
N SER A 7 5.93 -9.11 -1.35
CA SER A 7 6.48 -9.98 -2.41
C SER A 7 5.37 -10.63 -3.24
N ALA A 8 4.30 -11.09 -2.58
CA ALA A 8 3.12 -11.61 -3.27
C ALA A 8 2.47 -10.54 -4.18
N LEU A 9 2.29 -9.31 -3.69
CA LEU A 9 1.74 -8.20 -4.47
C LEU A 9 2.62 -7.79 -5.64
N PHE A 10 3.95 -7.74 -5.49
CA PHE A 10 4.87 -7.47 -6.60
C PHE A 10 4.77 -8.54 -7.68
N ALA A 11 4.85 -9.81 -7.29
CA ALA A 11 4.78 -10.92 -8.25
C ALA A 11 3.46 -10.93 -9.01
N THR A 12 2.35 -10.81 -8.27
CA THR A 12 1.01 -10.86 -8.86
C THR A 12 0.67 -9.63 -9.67
N SER A 13 0.96 -8.41 -9.19
CA SER A 13 0.70 -7.18 -9.95
C SER A 13 1.46 -7.16 -11.28
N PHE A 14 2.75 -7.50 -11.30
CA PHE A 14 3.53 -7.60 -12.54
C PHE A 14 3.03 -8.69 -13.48
N TYR A 15 2.60 -9.83 -12.95
CA TYR A 15 2.00 -10.90 -13.75
C TYR A 15 0.68 -10.47 -14.40
N VAL A 16 -0.20 -9.85 -13.60
CA VAL A 16 -1.57 -9.47 -13.97
C VAL A 16 -1.58 -8.28 -14.91
N VAL A 17 -0.82 -7.23 -14.61
CA VAL A 17 -0.81 -5.99 -15.41
C VAL A 17 -0.37 -6.25 -16.85
N GLN A 18 0.62 -7.13 -17.05
CA GLN A 18 1.10 -7.50 -18.38
C GLN A 18 0.04 -8.22 -19.19
N ARG A 19 -0.61 -9.23 -18.61
CA ARG A 19 -1.61 -10.05 -19.31
C ARG A 19 -2.89 -9.30 -19.58
N THR A 20 -3.36 -8.52 -18.62
CA THR A 20 -4.58 -7.72 -18.76
C THR A 20 -4.39 -6.52 -19.68
N SER A 21 -3.15 -6.03 -19.83
CA SER A 21 -2.83 -4.93 -20.76
C SER A 21 -2.38 -5.42 -22.14
N GLY A 22 -2.05 -6.71 -22.30
CA GLY A 22 -1.57 -7.30 -23.55
C GLY A 22 -0.16 -6.85 -23.95
N VAL A 23 0.67 -6.47 -22.98
CA VAL A 23 2.04 -5.96 -23.19
C VAL A 23 3.00 -6.46 -22.12
N ARG A 24 4.30 -6.46 -22.41
CA ARG A 24 5.34 -6.69 -21.40
C ARG A 24 5.48 -5.47 -20.49
N LEU A 25 6.11 -5.65 -19.33
CA LEU A 25 6.56 -4.54 -18.49
C LEU A 25 7.42 -3.57 -19.30
N ILE A 26 7.37 -2.29 -18.95
CA ILE A 26 8.09 -1.25 -19.70
C ILE A 26 9.62 -1.33 -19.59
N SER A 27 10.16 -2.03 -18.58
CA SER A 27 11.60 -2.19 -18.37
C SER A 27 11.91 -3.36 -17.42
N ASP A 28 12.64 -4.36 -17.91
CA ASP A 28 13.13 -5.49 -17.10
C ASP A 28 14.22 -5.05 -16.11
N ALA A 29 15.01 -4.03 -16.46
CA ALA A 29 16.04 -3.48 -15.58
C ALA A 29 15.42 -2.83 -14.33
N LEU A 30 14.37 -2.03 -14.52
CA LEU A 30 13.65 -1.43 -13.40
C LEU A 30 12.91 -2.52 -12.58
N ALA A 31 12.35 -3.54 -13.23
CA ALA A 31 11.71 -4.64 -12.49
C ALA A 31 12.71 -5.39 -11.60
N ARG A 32 13.94 -5.61 -12.08
CA ARG A 32 15.04 -6.16 -11.27
C ARG A 32 15.46 -5.22 -10.14
N PHE A 33 15.50 -3.90 -10.39
CA PHE A 33 15.76 -2.93 -9.33
C PHE A 33 14.70 -2.99 -8.24
N VAL A 34 13.41 -3.04 -8.61
CA VAL A 34 12.31 -3.15 -7.64
C VAL A 34 12.44 -4.44 -6.83
N PHE A 35 12.72 -5.56 -7.50
CA PHE A 35 12.94 -6.84 -6.81
C PHE A 35 14.09 -6.74 -5.80
N TRP A 36 15.31 -6.41 -6.24
CA TRP A 36 16.47 -6.38 -5.35
C TRP A 36 16.37 -5.27 -4.30
N GLY A 37 15.76 -4.13 -4.63
CA GLY A 37 15.52 -3.05 -3.69
C GLY A 37 14.52 -3.44 -2.61
N TRP A 38 13.48 -4.19 -2.96
CA TRP A 38 12.56 -4.77 -1.99
C TRP A 38 13.23 -5.80 -1.09
N GLN A 39 14.04 -6.70 -1.66
CA GLN A 39 14.80 -7.68 -0.87
C GLN A 39 15.78 -6.99 0.08
N ALA A 40 16.45 -5.92 -0.36
CA ALA A 40 17.34 -5.13 0.49
C ALA A 40 16.58 -4.47 1.65
N ALA A 41 15.36 -3.95 1.41
CA ALA A 41 14.52 -3.41 2.48
C ALA A 41 14.11 -4.48 3.50
N ILE A 42 13.74 -5.69 3.04
CA ILE A 42 13.42 -6.83 3.90
C ILE A 42 14.62 -7.22 4.77
N VAL A 43 15.79 -7.38 4.17
CA VAL A 43 17.02 -7.70 4.92
C VAL A 43 17.35 -6.58 5.91
N GLY A 44 17.19 -5.32 5.49
CA GLY A 44 17.32 -4.15 6.35
C GLY A 44 16.46 -4.25 7.60
N MET A 45 15.15 -4.54 7.45
CA MET A 45 14.23 -4.71 8.58
C MET A 45 14.60 -5.92 9.47
N ILE A 46 14.98 -7.06 8.87
CA ILE A 46 15.38 -8.27 9.60
C ILE A 46 16.61 -8.00 10.49
N VAL A 47 17.53 -7.15 10.03
CA VAL A 47 18.73 -6.77 10.80
C VAL A 47 18.42 -5.64 11.79
N SER A 48 17.67 -4.62 11.39
CA SER A 48 17.48 -3.40 12.19
C SER A 48 16.61 -3.62 13.42
N TYR A 49 15.53 -4.42 13.30
CA TYR A 49 14.57 -4.59 14.40
C TYR A 49 15.16 -5.34 15.61
N PRO A 50 15.89 -6.46 15.45
CA PRO A 50 16.55 -7.12 16.58
C PRO A 50 17.64 -6.27 17.25
N LEU A 51 18.25 -5.33 16.52
CA LEU A 51 19.20 -4.36 17.07
C LEU A 51 18.52 -3.22 17.83
N GLY A 52 17.18 -3.18 17.88
CA GLY A 52 16.41 -2.16 18.59
C GLY A 52 16.17 -0.88 17.80
N TYR A 53 16.52 -0.83 16.51
CA TYR A 53 16.23 0.34 15.67
C TYR A 53 14.77 0.32 15.24
N THR A 54 13.96 1.11 15.96
CA THR A 54 12.54 1.26 15.69
C THR A 54 12.03 2.67 16.01
N THR A 55 11.12 3.17 15.18
CA THR A 55 10.34 4.38 15.44
C THR A 55 9.24 4.16 16.48
N SER A 56 8.99 2.90 16.91
CA SER A 56 7.87 2.44 17.75
C SER A 56 6.47 2.61 17.16
N LYS A 57 6.36 3.09 15.91
CA LYS A 57 5.09 3.20 15.18
C LYS A 57 4.72 1.86 14.53
N GLU A 58 3.54 1.34 14.85
CA GLU A 58 3.05 0.06 14.31
C GLU A 58 2.98 0.08 12.76
N TYR A 59 3.49 -0.98 12.12
CA TYR A 59 3.66 -1.10 10.67
C TYR A 59 4.58 -0.05 10.02
N ALA A 60 5.17 0.86 10.79
CA ALA A 60 6.07 1.93 10.35
C ALA A 60 7.35 1.95 11.19
N GLU A 61 7.77 0.78 11.68
CA GLU A 61 8.85 0.65 12.66
C GLU A 61 10.22 1.03 12.08
N MET A 62 10.37 1.01 10.77
CA MET A 62 11.64 1.28 10.10
C MET A 62 12.13 2.72 10.31
N GLU A 63 13.40 2.86 10.69
CA GLU A 63 14.06 4.16 10.81
C GLU A 63 14.23 4.85 9.44
N TRP A 64 14.49 6.15 9.49
CA TRP A 64 14.43 7.04 8.31
C TRP A 64 15.24 6.56 7.07
N PRO A 65 16.42 5.90 7.15
CA PRO A 65 17.12 5.47 5.94
C PRO A 65 16.36 4.36 5.20
N LEU A 66 15.77 3.41 5.95
CA LEU A 66 14.97 2.34 5.37
C LEU A 66 13.62 2.87 4.87
N ALA A 67 13.00 3.81 5.61
CA ALA A 67 11.77 4.46 5.16
C ALA A 67 11.97 5.20 3.83
N LEU A 68 13.07 5.94 3.69
CA LEU A 68 13.44 6.64 2.45
C LEU A 68 13.75 5.66 1.32
N TRP A 69 14.53 4.61 1.60
CA TRP A 69 14.83 3.57 0.62
C TRP A 69 13.56 2.91 0.09
N MET A 70 12.62 2.56 0.98
CA MET A 70 11.36 1.97 0.60
C MET A 70 10.53 2.91 -0.26
N ALA A 71 10.50 4.21 0.04
CA ALA A 71 9.84 5.21 -0.80
C ALA A 71 10.43 5.26 -2.22
N ILE A 72 11.76 5.21 -2.36
CA ILE A 72 12.43 5.19 -3.68
C ILE A 72 12.04 3.94 -4.47
N VAL A 73 12.14 2.75 -3.86
CA VAL A 73 11.75 1.48 -4.49
C VAL A 73 10.28 1.53 -4.92
N TRP A 74 9.41 2.09 -4.08
CA TRP A 74 7.98 2.20 -4.34
C TRP A 74 7.66 3.14 -5.50
N VAL A 75 8.37 4.27 -5.62
CA VAL A 75 8.23 5.19 -6.76
C VAL A 75 8.60 4.51 -8.08
N VAL A 76 9.71 3.75 -8.11
CA VAL A 76 10.11 3.00 -9.30
C VAL A 76 9.08 1.92 -9.64
N TYR A 77 8.53 1.25 -8.63
CA TYR A 77 7.44 0.30 -8.80
C TYR A 77 6.17 0.95 -9.38
N ALA A 78 5.77 2.10 -8.85
CA ALA A 78 4.62 2.85 -9.37
C ALA A 78 4.84 3.22 -10.84
N TYR A 79 6.03 3.75 -11.17
CA TYR A 79 6.39 4.07 -12.56
C TYR A 79 6.30 2.85 -13.48
N LEU A 80 6.83 1.69 -13.07
CA LEU A 80 6.71 0.44 -13.81
C LEU A 80 5.27 0.03 -14.06
N PHE A 81 4.45 0.01 -13.00
CA PHE A 81 3.08 -0.46 -13.07
C PHE A 81 2.21 0.45 -13.95
N PHE A 82 2.20 1.75 -13.66
CA PHE A 82 1.40 2.72 -14.41
C PHE A 82 1.92 2.92 -15.83
N GLY A 83 3.24 2.91 -16.04
CA GLY A 83 3.81 2.96 -17.37
C GLY A 83 3.45 1.74 -18.23
N THR A 84 3.31 0.56 -17.61
CA THR A 84 2.83 -0.65 -18.31
C THR A 84 1.36 -0.51 -18.73
N ILE A 85 0.51 0.04 -17.86
CA ILE A 85 -0.89 0.36 -18.19
C ILE A 85 -0.98 1.42 -19.30
N ALA A 86 -0.09 2.40 -19.30
CA ALA A 86 -0.07 3.46 -20.32
C ALA A 86 0.22 2.91 -21.73
N ARG A 87 0.96 1.81 -21.83
CA ARG A 87 1.27 1.14 -23.12
C ARG A 87 0.31 0.01 -23.48
N ARG A 88 -0.81 -0.16 -22.76
CA ARG A 88 -1.76 -1.25 -23.01
C ARG A 88 -2.29 -1.25 -24.44
N LYS A 89 -2.59 -2.44 -24.96
CA LYS A 89 -3.24 -2.61 -26.28
C LYS A 89 -4.77 -2.53 -26.21
N VAL A 90 -5.33 -2.88 -25.05
CA VAL A 90 -6.79 -2.88 -24.82
C VAL A 90 -7.28 -1.48 -24.46
N LYS A 91 -8.44 -1.07 -24.96
CA LYS A 91 -8.99 0.27 -24.68
C LYS A 91 -9.29 0.47 -23.18
N HIS A 92 -9.94 -0.52 -22.57
CA HIS A 92 -10.33 -0.49 -21.16
C HIS A 92 -9.23 -1.06 -20.25
N ILE A 93 -9.11 -0.49 -19.05
CA ILE A 93 -8.24 -1.00 -17.99
C ILE A 93 -9.05 -2.00 -17.17
N TYR A 94 -8.51 -3.20 -16.98
CA TYR A 94 -9.14 -4.23 -16.16
C TYR A 94 -9.33 -3.78 -14.70
N VAL A 95 -10.47 -4.12 -14.08
CA VAL A 95 -10.79 -3.69 -12.70
C VAL A 95 -9.72 -4.12 -11.69
N GLY A 96 -9.11 -5.31 -11.87
CA GLY A 96 -7.99 -5.73 -11.01
C GLY A 96 -6.83 -4.72 -10.98
N ASN A 97 -6.58 -4.04 -12.10
CA ASN A 97 -5.56 -2.98 -12.17
C ASN A 97 -6.02 -1.66 -11.52
N TRP A 98 -7.33 -1.43 -11.34
CA TRP A 98 -7.83 -0.28 -10.57
C TRP A 98 -7.47 -0.48 -9.10
N PHE A 99 -7.75 -1.67 -8.56
CA PHE A 99 -7.39 -2.04 -7.19
C PHE A 99 -5.88 -1.99 -6.96
N TYR A 100 -5.07 -2.58 -7.86
CA TYR A 100 -3.61 -2.47 -7.76
C TYR A 100 -3.13 -1.01 -7.86
N GLY A 101 -3.66 -0.23 -8.80
CA GLY A 101 -3.29 1.18 -8.94
C GLY A 101 -3.59 1.99 -7.69
N ALA A 102 -4.78 1.80 -7.11
CA ALA A 102 -5.17 2.50 -5.89
C ALA A 102 -4.34 2.06 -4.67
N PHE A 103 -4.05 0.77 -4.54
CA PHE A 103 -3.07 0.22 -3.60
C PHE A 103 -1.73 0.97 -3.70
N ILE A 104 -1.15 1.04 -4.90
CA ILE A 104 0.16 1.65 -5.12
C ILE A 104 0.18 3.12 -4.69
N ILE A 105 -0.82 3.88 -5.12
CA ILE A 105 -0.90 5.33 -4.86
C ILE A 105 -1.13 5.60 -3.38
N VAL A 106 -2.13 4.97 -2.77
CA VAL A 106 -2.49 5.28 -1.39
C VAL A 106 -1.42 4.77 -0.43
N THR A 107 -0.85 3.58 -0.63
CA THR A 107 0.29 3.12 0.17
C THR A 107 1.47 4.09 0.10
N ALA A 108 1.80 4.63 -1.09
CA ALA A 108 2.86 5.62 -1.23
C ALA A 108 2.55 6.91 -0.45
N MET A 109 1.32 7.41 -0.57
CA MET A 109 0.86 8.62 0.12
C MET A 109 0.94 8.46 1.63
N VAL A 110 0.36 7.40 2.19
CA VAL A 110 0.36 7.20 3.65
C VAL A 110 1.76 6.94 4.18
N HIS A 111 2.61 6.24 3.41
CA HIS A 111 4.01 6.00 3.77
C HIS A 111 4.76 7.32 3.91
N MET A 112 4.68 8.21 2.93
CA MET A 112 5.40 9.49 2.96
C MET A 112 4.95 10.38 4.13
N VAL A 113 3.65 10.43 4.40
CA VAL A 113 3.11 11.27 5.47
C VAL A 113 3.47 10.72 6.86
N ASN A 114 3.23 9.43 7.13
CA ASN A 114 3.53 8.88 8.46
C ASN A 114 5.03 8.77 8.75
N HIS A 115 5.88 8.70 7.71
CA HIS A 115 7.34 8.75 7.83
C HIS A 115 7.91 10.16 7.62
N ALA A 116 7.13 11.22 7.89
CA ALA A 116 7.70 12.54 8.14
C ALA A 116 8.49 12.49 9.46
N LEU A 117 9.78 12.18 9.35
CA LEU A 117 10.68 11.92 10.47
C LEU A 117 11.80 12.97 10.50
N LEU A 118 12.19 13.38 11.71
CA LEU A 118 13.36 14.21 11.98
C LEU A 118 14.55 13.31 12.33
N PRO A 119 15.55 13.15 11.43
CA PRO A 119 16.72 12.32 11.68
C PRO A 119 17.59 12.89 12.81
N VAL A 120 17.99 12.03 13.75
CA VAL A 120 18.97 12.36 14.82
C VAL A 120 20.29 11.65 14.57
N SER A 121 20.22 10.39 14.15
CA SER A 121 21.37 9.58 13.73
C SER A 121 20.94 8.57 12.66
N LEU A 122 21.86 7.75 12.13
CA LEU A 122 21.51 6.71 11.17
C LEU A 122 20.49 5.68 11.71
N GLY A 123 20.54 5.40 13.02
CA GLY A 123 19.66 4.44 13.68
C GLY A 123 18.56 5.10 14.51
N LYS A 124 18.35 6.42 14.40
CA LYS A 124 17.34 7.11 15.19
C LYS A 124 16.72 8.33 14.52
N SER A 125 15.40 8.43 14.63
CA SER A 125 14.60 9.60 14.28
C SER A 125 13.44 9.81 15.25
N TYR A 126 12.84 11.00 15.20
CA TYR A 126 11.60 11.34 15.89
C TYR A 126 10.50 11.69 14.89
N SER A 127 9.24 11.38 15.24
CA SER A 127 8.08 11.80 14.45
C SER A 127 8.04 13.33 14.33
N ALA A 128 7.66 13.83 13.15
CA ALA A 128 7.34 15.25 12.96
C ALA A 128 6.05 15.65 13.70
N TYR A 129 5.28 14.68 14.20
CA TYR A 129 4.02 14.89 14.91
C TYR A 129 4.13 14.42 16.37
N SER A 130 3.19 14.85 17.22
CA SER A 130 3.09 14.39 18.61
C SER A 130 1.65 14.24 19.09
N GLY A 131 1.45 13.56 20.22
CA GLY A 131 0.16 13.45 20.92
C GLY A 131 -0.97 12.87 20.06
N ALA A 132 -2.17 13.44 20.20
CA ALA A 132 -3.37 12.99 19.47
C ALA A 132 -3.22 13.12 17.95
N THR A 133 -2.45 14.10 17.47
CA THR A 133 -2.16 14.27 16.03
C THR A 133 -1.30 13.13 15.51
N ASP A 134 -0.25 12.77 16.24
CA ASP A 134 0.60 11.62 15.85
C ASP A 134 -0.17 10.31 15.88
N ALA A 135 -1.05 10.14 16.87
CA ALA A 135 -1.94 8.99 16.95
C ALA A 135 -2.89 8.91 15.74
N MET A 136 -3.49 10.03 15.34
CA MET A 136 -4.39 10.06 14.19
C MET A 136 -3.65 9.74 12.89
N ILE A 137 -2.49 10.35 12.65
CA ILE A 137 -1.69 10.07 11.45
C ILE A 137 -1.21 8.62 11.44
N GLN A 138 -0.81 8.10 12.60
CA GLN A 138 -0.39 6.71 12.77
C GLN A 138 -1.50 5.73 12.40
N TRP A 139 -2.74 5.96 12.84
CA TRP A 139 -3.84 5.03 12.55
C TRP A 139 -4.53 5.26 11.22
N TRP A 140 -4.49 6.49 10.69
CA TRP A 140 -4.77 6.74 9.28
C TRP A 140 -3.80 5.93 8.39
N TYR A 141 -2.51 5.91 8.72
CA TYR A 141 -1.52 5.05 8.06
C TYR A 141 -1.79 3.57 8.29
N GLY A 142 -1.85 3.11 9.55
CA GLY A 142 -1.93 1.70 9.89
C GLY A 142 -3.17 1.04 9.30
N HIS A 143 -4.33 1.69 9.43
CA HIS A 143 -5.55 1.18 8.82
C HIS A 143 -5.49 1.19 7.30
N SER A 144 -4.92 2.24 6.68
CA SER A 144 -4.76 2.31 5.23
C SER A 144 -3.76 1.29 4.70
N VAL A 145 -2.72 0.93 5.45
CA VAL A 145 -1.82 -0.17 5.07
C VAL A 145 -2.61 -1.46 5.00
N VAL A 146 -3.42 -1.79 6.02
CA VAL A 146 -4.27 -2.99 5.93
C VAL A 146 -5.29 -2.87 4.79
N GLY A 147 -5.98 -1.74 4.67
CA GLY A 147 -7.03 -1.51 3.66
C GLY A 147 -6.55 -1.52 2.21
N PHE A 148 -5.39 -0.95 1.94
CA PHE A 148 -4.90 -0.79 0.58
C PHE A 148 -3.87 -1.83 0.23
N PHE A 149 -2.93 -2.13 1.13
CA PHE A 149 -1.92 -3.16 0.89
C PHE A 149 -2.54 -4.56 1.01
N LEU A 150 -3.21 -4.86 2.12
CA LEU A 150 -3.70 -6.22 2.41
C LEU A 150 -5.11 -6.51 1.89
N THR A 151 -5.95 -5.48 1.69
CA THR A 151 -7.29 -5.66 1.10
C THR A 151 -7.30 -5.29 -0.37
N ALA A 152 -7.09 -4.01 -0.74
CA ALA A 152 -7.19 -3.60 -2.16
C ALA A 152 -6.19 -4.32 -3.06
N GLY A 153 -4.91 -4.41 -2.67
CA GLY A 153 -3.90 -5.14 -3.45
C GLY A 153 -4.28 -6.61 -3.68
N PHE A 154 -4.79 -7.28 -2.65
CA PHE A 154 -5.22 -8.69 -2.75
C PHE A 154 -6.58 -8.85 -3.45
N LEU A 155 -7.45 -7.84 -3.42
CA LEU A 155 -8.62 -7.80 -4.30
C LEU A 155 -8.18 -7.72 -5.76
N GLY A 156 -7.14 -6.95 -6.09
CA GLY A 156 -6.51 -6.94 -7.42
C GLY A 156 -6.08 -8.35 -7.85
N MET A 157 -5.47 -9.11 -6.94
CA MET A 157 -5.12 -10.51 -7.13
C MET A 157 -6.36 -11.38 -7.36
N MET A 158 -7.34 -11.30 -6.46
CA MET A 158 -8.60 -12.05 -6.53
C MET A 158 -9.32 -11.81 -7.87
N TYR A 159 -9.45 -10.55 -8.29
CA TYR A 159 -10.09 -10.16 -9.54
C TYR A 159 -9.44 -10.81 -10.76
N TYR A 160 -8.15 -11.13 -10.72
CA TYR A 160 -7.53 -11.88 -11.81
C TYR A 160 -7.62 -13.39 -11.62
N PHE A 161 -7.15 -13.90 -10.48
CA PHE A 161 -6.92 -15.33 -10.30
C PHE A 161 -8.21 -16.13 -10.09
N VAL A 162 -9.23 -15.59 -9.44
CA VAL A 162 -10.52 -16.29 -9.25
C VAL A 162 -11.20 -16.60 -10.58
N PRO A 163 -11.53 -15.61 -11.45
CA PRO A 163 -12.16 -15.93 -12.73
C PRO A 163 -11.24 -16.74 -13.65
N LYS A 164 -9.91 -16.53 -13.55
CA LYS A 164 -8.95 -17.28 -14.37
C LYS A 164 -8.90 -18.76 -13.97
N GLN A 165 -8.90 -19.06 -12.68
CA GLN A 165 -8.87 -20.44 -12.17
C GLN A 165 -10.22 -21.14 -12.32
N ALA A 166 -11.32 -20.40 -12.16
CA ALA A 166 -12.66 -20.95 -12.30
C ALA A 166 -13.13 -21.06 -13.75
N GLU A 167 -12.37 -20.51 -14.71
CA GLU A 167 -12.74 -20.39 -16.13
C GLU A 167 -14.13 -19.76 -16.32
N ARG A 168 -14.46 -18.79 -15.47
CA ARG A 168 -15.76 -18.10 -15.45
C ARG A 168 -15.58 -16.60 -15.62
N PRO A 169 -16.54 -15.91 -16.27
CA PRO A 169 -16.52 -14.46 -16.31
C PRO A 169 -16.69 -13.86 -14.91
N VAL A 170 -16.17 -12.66 -14.70
CA VAL A 170 -16.42 -11.89 -13.47
C VAL A 170 -17.92 -11.59 -13.37
N TYR A 171 -18.52 -11.96 -12.24
CA TYR A 171 -19.91 -11.65 -11.95
C TYR A 171 -20.08 -10.14 -11.67
N SER A 172 -21.07 -9.52 -12.32
CA SER A 172 -21.47 -8.11 -12.15
C SER A 172 -20.33 -7.07 -12.27
N TYR A 173 -20.13 -6.56 -13.48
CA TYR A 173 -19.25 -5.40 -13.70
C TYR A 173 -19.72 -4.15 -12.94
N ARG A 174 -21.04 -3.93 -12.80
CA ARG A 174 -21.58 -2.80 -12.04
C ARG A 174 -21.21 -2.86 -10.57
N LEU A 175 -21.29 -4.05 -9.96
CA LEU A 175 -20.86 -4.25 -8.59
C LEU A 175 -19.38 -3.93 -8.43
N SER A 176 -18.55 -4.31 -9.41
CA SER A 176 -17.12 -4.00 -9.39
C SER A 176 -16.83 -2.50 -9.38
N ILE A 177 -17.62 -1.68 -10.09
CA ILE A 177 -17.49 -0.22 -10.07
C ILE A 177 -17.90 0.34 -8.70
N VAL A 178 -19.08 -0.02 -8.21
CA VAL A 178 -19.61 0.50 -6.94
C VAL A 178 -18.70 0.09 -5.79
N HIS A 179 -18.32 -1.18 -5.72
CA HIS A 179 -17.42 -1.70 -4.71
C HIS A 179 -16.07 -1.00 -4.74
N PHE A 180 -15.45 -0.85 -5.92
CA PHE A 180 -14.16 -0.17 -6.03
C PHE A 180 -14.23 1.26 -5.49
N TRP A 181 -15.16 2.08 -5.97
CA TRP A 181 -15.23 3.49 -5.59
C TRP A 181 -15.69 3.70 -4.14
N ALA A 182 -16.65 2.90 -3.67
CA ALA A 182 -17.07 2.96 -2.27
C ALA A 182 -15.92 2.58 -1.34
N LEU A 183 -15.25 1.44 -1.61
CA LEU A 183 -14.12 0.99 -0.80
C LEU A 183 -13.03 2.06 -0.77
N ILE A 184 -12.56 2.52 -1.94
CA ILE A 184 -11.41 3.41 -2.01
C ILE A 184 -11.65 4.78 -1.39
N SER A 185 -12.90 5.24 -1.35
CA SER A 185 -13.28 6.54 -0.80
C SER A 185 -13.59 6.47 0.69
N LEU A 186 -14.20 5.38 1.16
CA LEU A 186 -14.61 5.24 2.55
C LEU A 186 -13.47 4.76 3.45
N TYR A 187 -12.64 3.82 2.98
CA TYR A 187 -11.62 3.16 3.82
C TYR A 187 -10.59 4.14 4.40
N ILE A 188 -10.32 5.25 3.71
CA ILE A 188 -9.37 6.28 4.17
C ILE A 188 -9.82 6.95 5.48
N TRP A 189 -11.12 6.93 5.77
CA TRP A 189 -11.73 7.57 6.95
C TRP A 189 -11.77 6.68 8.18
N ALA A 190 -11.53 5.37 8.05
CA ALA A 190 -11.73 4.42 9.14
C ALA A 190 -10.59 4.44 10.18
N GLY A 191 -9.49 5.17 9.95
CA GLY A 191 -8.36 5.29 10.89
C GLY A 191 -8.75 5.55 12.37
N PRO A 192 -9.64 6.51 12.70
CA PRO A 192 -10.02 6.82 14.07
C PRO A 192 -10.70 5.68 14.85
N HIS A 193 -11.14 4.60 14.20
CA HIS A 193 -11.75 3.46 14.92
C HIS A 193 -10.77 2.74 15.87
N HIS A 194 -9.47 2.96 15.68
CA HIS A 194 -8.40 2.48 16.56
C HIS A 194 -8.25 3.35 17.82
N LEU A 195 -8.91 4.51 17.85
CA LEU A 195 -8.72 5.59 18.83
C LEU A 195 -10.01 5.92 19.60
N HIS A 196 -10.92 4.96 19.69
CA HIS A 196 -12.14 5.11 20.49
C HIS A 196 -11.85 5.27 21.98
N TYR A 197 -12.51 6.25 22.60
CA TYR A 197 -12.36 6.61 24.00
C TYR A 197 -10.91 6.92 24.39
N THR A 198 -10.17 7.56 23.47
CA THR A 198 -8.81 8.07 23.71
C THR A 198 -8.80 9.59 23.81
N ALA A 199 -7.61 10.20 23.85
CA ALA A 199 -7.44 11.66 23.80
C ALA A 199 -7.75 12.28 22.41
N LEU A 200 -8.05 11.47 21.38
CA LEU A 200 -8.49 11.99 20.08
C LEU A 200 -9.86 12.66 20.23
N PRO A 201 -10.12 13.84 19.61
CA PRO A 201 -11.43 14.49 19.69
C PRO A 201 -12.60 13.60 19.26
N ASP A 202 -13.73 13.66 19.98
CA ASP A 202 -14.91 12.83 19.75
C ASP A 202 -15.43 12.89 18.31
N TRP A 203 -15.41 14.07 17.68
CA TRP A 203 -15.88 14.22 16.29
C TRP A 203 -15.08 13.35 15.31
N ALA A 204 -13.76 13.21 15.53
CA ALA A 204 -12.90 12.40 14.68
C ALA A 204 -13.16 10.91 14.92
N GLN A 205 -13.35 10.52 16.20
CA GLN A 205 -13.73 9.16 16.55
C GLN A 205 -15.08 8.76 15.91
N SER A 206 -16.11 9.61 16.02
CA SER A 206 -17.42 9.34 15.42
C SER A 206 -17.36 9.21 13.90
N LEU A 207 -16.52 10.01 13.24
CA LEU A 207 -16.31 9.88 11.79
C LEU A 207 -15.70 8.53 11.42
N GLY A 208 -14.69 8.07 12.17
CA GLY A 208 -14.10 6.74 11.98
C GLY A 208 -15.10 5.62 12.23
N MET A 209 -15.93 5.74 13.27
CA MET A 209 -17.01 4.77 13.55
C MET A 209 -17.98 4.65 12.39
N VAL A 210 -18.55 5.78 11.93
CA VAL A 210 -19.60 5.79 10.90
C VAL A 210 -19.07 5.26 9.57
N MET A 211 -17.84 5.60 9.19
CA MET A 211 -17.25 5.16 7.92
C MET A 211 -16.76 3.70 7.94
N SER A 212 -16.74 3.06 9.12
CA SER A 212 -16.34 1.66 9.29
C SER A 212 -17.52 0.68 9.26
N LEU A 213 -18.75 1.17 9.43
CA LEU A 213 -20.00 0.39 9.42
C LEU A 213 -20.53 0.20 7.99
#